data_AF-G8TU88-F1
#
_entry.id   AF-G8TU88-F1
#
_cell.length_a   1.000
_cell.length_b   1.000
_cell.length_c   1.000
_cell.angle_alpha   90.00
_cell.angle_beta   90.00
_cell.angle_gamma   90.00
#
_symmetry.space_group_name_H-M   'P 1'
#
loop_
_entity.id
_entity.type
_entity.pdbx_description
1 polymer ?
#
loop_
_entity_poly.entity_id
_entity_poly.type
_entity_poly.pdbx_seq_one_letter_code
_entity_poly.pdbx_strand_id
1 'polypeptide(L)'
;MGRLYVVGFGPGHRDHMTGRALDAISTSDVIVGYKTYVDLVRDLIQDQMIIRTGMTEEVQRAQKAVELARAGKTVAVISSGDAGLYGMAGIIYEVLIEQGWQEGDDPAVEVIPGISAIHAAASLLGAPVMHDACTISLSDHLTPWDVIARRLEAAAAADFVIALYNPKSGRRTRQIEEAQRIILRHRSPDTPVGLVKSAYRERQQVVRTTLGHMLDHEIGMLTTVIIGNSTTVYHGPLIVTPRGYQRKYTLSAATQPLKPGERLKPVNEPWALHQGREDKPTRPPGTVRDWADEALACLTQTATPAPVTQSSPSSVRVELAVAPGVANKTFEPRQLALVAELAGESGSIEYTPSHQLIFRTEASDPDRIISRLTEAGLWVFPVGDVVKVKACDFCDGDKQEGIPYAEDLTRRLGGLGVAKELRIGFNGCAMSCYGAVHEDIALVFRKGRIDLFLGGKTGGRTAHPAHLVAEGLEPREAVERVERIVRRYQAEAFPGERFYRFFERVGEVDGFRPAGAPRAVDPVCGTP
;
A
#
# COMPACT_ATOMS: atom_id res chain seq x y z
N MET A 1 5.67 -33.09 12.41
CA MET A 1 5.13 -31.75 12.15
C MET A 1 4.39 -31.83 10.83
N GLY A 2 3.12 -31.47 10.83
CA GLY A 2 2.26 -31.49 9.67
C GLY A 2 2.51 -30.31 8.74
N ARG A 3 2.07 -30.45 7.48
CA ARG A 3 2.15 -29.35 6.52
C ARG A 3 0.95 -29.34 5.58
N LEU A 4 0.47 -28.14 5.27
CA LEU A 4 -0.65 -27.91 4.38
C LEU A 4 -0.23 -26.98 3.25
N TYR A 5 -0.06 -27.54 2.06
CA TYR A 5 0.13 -26.82 0.82
C TYR A 5 -1.23 -26.51 0.20
N VAL A 6 -1.61 -25.24 0.09
CA VAL A 6 -2.79 -24.83 -0.68
C VAL A 6 -2.33 -24.44 -2.08
N VAL A 7 -2.53 -25.33 -3.06
CA VAL A 7 -1.86 -25.26 -4.36
C VAL A 7 -2.79 -24.75 -5.45
N GLY A 8 -2.47 -23.58 -6.02
CA GLY A 8 -3.00 -23.15 -7.31
C GLY A 8 -2.19 -23.79 -8.45
N PHE A 9 -2.77 -24.73 -9.19
CA PHE A 9 -2.06 -25.40 -10.30
C PHE A 9 -2.25 -24.71 -11.66
N GLY A 10 -2.85 -23.52 -11.69
CA GLY A 10 -3.07 -22.80 -12.94
C GLY A 10 -4.16 -23.42 -13.82
N PRO A 11 -4.13 -23.22 -15.15
CA PRO A 11 -5.25 -23.58 -16.03
C PRO A 11 -5.45 -25.09 -16.20
N GLY A 12 -4.51 -25.94 -15.76
CA GLY A 12 -4.63 -27.41 -15.83
C GLY A 12 -3.82 -28.08 -16.93
N HIS A 13 -3.02 -27.32 -17.68
CA HIS A 13 -1.92 -27.88 -18.47
C HIS A 13 -0.61 -27.78 -17.70
N ARG A 14 0.24 -28.81 -17.79
CA ARG A 14 1.50 -28.89 -17.07
C ARG A 14 2.44 -27.71 -17.35
N ASP A 15 2.55 -27.28 -18.61
CA ASP A 15 3.42 -26.15 -19.02
C ASP A 15 3.03 -24.80 -18.42
N HIS A 16 1.83 -24.70 -17.87
CA HIS A 16 1.31 -23.49 -17.21
C HIS A 16 1.23 -23.63 -15.68
N MET A 17 1.83 -24.69 -15.12
CA MET A 17 2.04 -24.85 -13.69
C MET A 17 3.34 -24.16 -13.26
N THR A 18 3.34 -23.58 -12.06
CA THR A 18 4.58 -23.07 -11.46
C THR A 18 5.44 -24.26 -10.99
N GLY A 19 6.76 -24.10 -11.00
CA GLY A 19 7.66 -25.13 -10.44
C GLY A 19 7.31 -25.49 -9.00
N ARG A 20 6.97 -24.48 -8.19
CA ARG A 20 6.55 -24.69 -6.79
C ARG A 20 5.28 -25.55 -6.67
N ALA A 21 4.31 -25.39 -7.57
CA ALA A 21 3.10 -26.21 -7.57
C ALA A 21 3.39 -27.68 -7.91
N LEU A 22 4.27 -27.93 -8.89
CA LEU A 22 4.73 -29.28 -9.24
C LEU A 22 5.42 -29.94 -8.04
N ASP A 23 6.35 -29.22 -7.40
CA ASP A 23 7.10 -29.71 -6.24
C ASP A 23 6.16 -30.06 -5.07
N ALA A 24 5.21 -29.18 -4.76
CA ALA A 24 4.30 -29.40 -3.64
C ALA A 24 3.33 -30.56 -3.86
N ILE A 25 2.84 -30.76 -5.09
CA ILE A 25 2.03 -31.92 -5.43
C ILE A 25 2.86 -33.21 -5.31
N SER A 26 4.09 -33.21 -5.86
CA SER A 26 4.95 -34.39 -5.87
C SER A 26 5.42 -34.83 -4.47
N THR A 27 5.69 -33.88 -3.57
CA THR A 27 6.27 -34.14 -2.24
C THR A 27 5.23 -34.33 -1.13
N SER A 28 3.94 -34.22 -1.45
CA SER A 28 2.87 -34.43 -0.48
C SER A 28 2.55 -35.90 -0.26
N ASP A 29 2.16 -36.27 0.95
CA ASP A 29 1.66 -37.62 1.28
C ASP A 29 0.21 -37.81 0.79
N VAL A 30 -0.57 -36.73 0.82
CA VAL A 30 -2.00 -36.73 0.52
C VAL A 30 -2.35 -35.61 -0.45
N ILE A 31 -3.11 -35.94 -1.51
CA ILE A 31 -3.72 -34.98 -2.42
C ILE A 31 -5.21 -34.87 -2.11
N VAL A 32 -5.67 -33.65 -1.81
CA VAL A 32 -7.06 -33.34 -1.52
C VAL A 32 -7.58 -32.41 -2.59
N GLY A 33 -8.65 -32.80 -3.31
CA GLY A 33 -9.14 -32.02 -4.43
C GLY A 33 -10.48 -32.47 -4.97
N TYR A 34 -11.10 -31.62 -5.79
CA TYR A 34 -12.30 -31.99 -6.53
C TYR A 34 -11.93 -33.01 -7.61
N LYS A 35 -12.81 -34.00 -7.87
CA LYS A 35 -12.54 -35.10 -8.82
C LYS A 35 -11.93 -34.62 -10.14
N THR A 36 -12.55 -33.63 -10.78
CA THR A 36 -12.08 -33.08 -12.06
C THR A 36 -10.69 -32.44 -11.96
N TYR A 37 -10.33 -31.85 -10.82
CA TYR A 37 -9.01 -31.26 -10.61
C TYR A 37 -7.95 -32.30 -10.36
N VAL A 38 -8.28 -33.34 -9.59
CA VAL A 38 -7.40 -34.50 -9.38
C VAL A 38 -7.11 -35.19 -10.71
N ASP A 39 -8.12 -35.32 -11.57
CA ASP A 39 -7.95 -35.93 -12.89
C ASP A 39 -7.01 -35.10 -13.80
N LEU A 40 -6.97 -33.77 -13.65
CA LEU A 40 -6.08 -32.88 -14.43
C LEU A 40 -4.60 -32.95 -14.01
N VAL A 41 -4.32 -33.38 -12.78
CA VAL A 41 -2.94 -33.51 -12.26
C VAL A 41 -2.56 -34.98 -12.06
N ARG A 42 -3.32 -35.91 -12.65
CA ARG A 42 -3.19 -37.35 -12.38
C ARG A 42 -1.82 -37.89 -12.77
N ASP A 43 -1.19 -37.31 -13.79
CA ASP A 43 0.17 -37.61 -14.26
C ASP A 43 1.26 -37.21 -13.24
N LEU A 44 0.96 -36.27 -12.34
CA LEU A 44 1.84 -35.85 -11.26
C LEU A 44 1.64 -36.68 -9.97
N ILE A 45 0.55 -37.44 -9.89
CA ILE A 45 0.20 -38.25 -8.73
C ILE A 45 0.66 -39.70 -8.96
N GLN A 46 1.66 -40.12 -8.19
CA GLN A 46 2.19 -41.47 -8.14
C GLN A 46 1.50 -42.24 -7.00
N ASP A 47 2.16 -42.32 -5.84
CA ASP A 47 1.78 -43.17 -4.71
C ASP A 47 0.98 -42.45 -3.61
N GLN A 48 0.66 -41.16 -3.81
CA GLN A 48 -0.03 -40.36 -2.80
C GLN A 48 -1.45 -40.88 -2.52
N MET A 49 -1.89 -40.74 -1.27
CA MET A 49 -3.30 -40.95 -0.92
C MET A 49 -4.16 -39.84 -1.55
N ILE A 50 -5.27 -40.19 -2.18
CA ILE A 50 -6.16 -39.24 -2.83
C ILE A 50 -7.48 -39.13 -2.09
N ILE A 51 -7.84 -37.91 -1.69
CA ILE A 51 -9.15 -37.60 -1.12
C ILE A 51 -9.95 -36.79 -2.13
N ARG A 52 -10.96 -37.45 -2.71
CA ARG A 52 -11.89 -36.88 -3.68
C ARG A 52 -13.18 -36.51 -2.96
N THR A 53 -13.60 -35.26 -3.06
CA THR A 53 -14.94 -34.85 -2.60
C THR A 53 -15.73 -34.22 -3.74
N GLY A 54 -17.05 -34.08 -3.55
CA GLY A 54 -17.95 -33.42 -4.50
C GLY A 54 -17.70 -31.91 -4.61
N MET A 55 -18.39 -31.26 -5.56
CA MET A 55 -18.22 -29.81 -5.82
C MET A 55 -18.81 -28.92 -4.71
N THR A 56 -19.80 -29.39 -3.95
CA THR A 56 -20.50 -28.64 -2.89
C THR A 56 -19.96 -28.92 -1.48
N GLU A 57 -18.82 -29.60 -1.38
CA GLU A 57 -18.25 -30.10 -0.12
C GLU A 57 -16.92 -29.42 0.20
N GLU A 58 -16.83 -28.12 -0.07
CA GLU A 58 -15.59 -27.34 0.12
C GLU A 58 -15.18 -27.29 1.61
N VAL A 59 -16.14 -27.09 2.51
CA VAL A 59 -15.89 -27.11 3.98
C VAL A 59 -15.39 -28.48 4.43
N GLN A 60 -16.06 -29.56 4.01
CA GLN A 60 -15.64 -30.93 4.36
C GLN A 60 -14.24 -31.24 3.81
N ARG A 61 -13.94 -30.76 2.59
CA ARG A 61 -12.61 -30.87 1.98
C ARG A 61 -11.55 -30.18 2.83
N ALA A 62 -11.83 -28.96 3.28
CA ALA A 62 -10.92 -28.19 4.13
C ALA A 62 -10.72 -28.85 5.49
N GLN A 63 -11.81 -29.24 6.17
CA GLN A 63 -11.77 -29.95 7.46
C GLN A 63 -10.92 -31.23 7.36
N LYS A 64 -11.12 -32.03 6.32
CA LYS A 64 -10.35 -33.27 6.13
C LYS A 64 -8.87 -33.02 5.87
N ALA A 65 -8.54 -31.98 5.10
CA ALA A 65 -7.15 -31.60 4.87
C ALA A 65 -6.44 -31.16 6.16
N VAL A 66 -7.11 -30.35 6.97
CA VAL A 66 -6.60 -29.88 8.27
C VAL A 66 -6.43 -31.05 9.25
N GLU A 67 -7.41 -31.97 9.32
CA GLU A 67 -7.32 -33.18 10.15
C GLU A 67 -6.07 -34.00 9.84
N LEU A 68 -5.80 -34.24 8.55
CA LEU A 68 -4.65 -35.05 8.12
C LEU A 68 -3.32 -34.32 8.33
N ALA A 69 -3.30 -33.01 8.10
CA ALA A 69 -2.12 -32.21 8.38
C ALA A 69 -1.81 -32.22 9.89
N ARG A 70 -2.81 -32.06 10.77
CA ARG A 70 -2.64 -32.20 12.23
C ARG A 70 -2.21 -33.61 12.65
N ALA A 71 -2.55 -34.65 11.88
CA ALA A 71 -2.02 -36.00 12.07
C ALA A 71 -0.55 -36.17 11.59
N GLY A 72 0.13 -35.07 11.24
CA GLY A 72 1.53 -35.04 10.86
C GLY A 72 1.81 -35.32 9.38
N LYS A 73 0.78 -35.34 8.52
CA LYS A 73 0.94 -35.55 7.07
C LYS A 73 1.28 -34.24 6.35
N THR A 74 1.97 -34.37 5.23
CA THR A 74 2.11 -33.32 4.21
C THR A 74 0.93 -33.43 3.25
N VAL A 75 0.07 -32.41 3.24
CA VAL A 75 -1.19 -32.41 2.50
C VAL A 75 -1.17 -31.32 1.42
N ALA A 76 -1.40 -31.68 0.16
CA ALA A 76 -1.65 -30.73 -0.92
C ALA A 76 -3.15 -30.61 -1.21
N VAL A 77 -3.71 -29.44 -0.92
CA VAL A 77 -5.08 -29.05 -1.26
C VAL A 77 -5.05 -28.32 -2.60
N ILE A 78 -5.46 -28.98 -3.67
CA ILE A 78 -5.33 -28.48 -5.04
C ILE A 78 -6.53 -27.64 -5.48
N SER A 79 -6.27 -26.51 -6.14
CA SER A 79 -7.23 -25.58 -6.73
C SER A 79 -6.85 -25.26 -8.18
N SER A 80 -7.83 -25.28 -9.07
CA SER A 80 -7.63 -24.80 -10.45
C SER A 80 -7.43 -23.29 -10.45
N GLY A 81 -6.52 -22.80 -11.30
CA GLY A 81 -6.15 -21.40 -11.33
C GLY A 81 -5.26 -21.04 -10.14
N ASP A 82 -5.65 -20.01 -9.41
CA ASP A 82 -4.98 -19.59 -8.18
C ASP A 82 -5.78 -20.03 -6.95
N ALA A 83 -5.09 -20.50 -5.90
CA ALA A 83 -5.76 -20.97 -4.69
C ALA A 83 -6.44 -19.84 -3.88
N GLY A 84 -5.96 -18.61 -4.02
CA GLY A 84 -6.49 -17.42 -3.34
C GLY A 84 -7.68 -16.77 -4.06
N LEU A 85 -7.89 -17.05 -5.35
CA LEU A 85 -9.00 -16.47 -6.11
C LEU A 85 -10.13 -17.49 -6.33
N TYR A 86 -11.18 -17.39 -5.52
CA TYR A 86 -12.34 -18.31 -5.54
C TYR A 86 -11.93 -19.79 -5.36
N GLY A 87 -10.79 -20.04 -4.71
CA GLY A 87 -10.22 -21.36 -4.46
C GLY A 87 -10.23 -21.74 -2.98
N MET A 88 -9.41 -22.72 -2.62
CA MET A 88 -9.44 -23.33 -1.29
C MET A 88 -8.72 -22.53 -0.18
N ALA A 89 -7.92 -21.52 -0.50
CA ALA A 89 -7.09 -20.84 0.51
C ALA A 89 -7.93 -20.18 1.61
N GLY A 90 -8.97 -19.44 1.22
CA GLY A 90 -9.86 -18.78 2.18
C GLY A 90 -10.51 -19.78 3.14
N ILE A 91 -11.11 -20.85 2.60
CA ILE A 91 -11.83 -21.86 3.38
C ILE A 91 -10.87 -22.64 4.31
N ILE A 92 -9.65 -22.92 3.85
CA ILE A 92 -8.63 -23.55 4.69
C ILE A 92 -8.28 -22.67 5.89
N TYR A 93 -8.06 -21.37 5.66
CA TYR A 93 -7.80 -20.44 6.76
C TYR A 93 -9.00 -20.27 7.68
N GLU A 94 -10.23 -20.19 7.17
CA GLU A 94 -11.45 -20.12 7.99
C GLU A 94 -11.55 -21.31 8.94
N VAL A 95 -11.36 -22.54 8.43
CA VAL A 95 -11.37 -23.77 9.25
C VAL A 95 -10.23 -23.78 10.27
N LEU A 96 -9.03 -23.35 9.90
CA LEU A 96 -7.88 -23.29 10.82
C LEU A 96 -8.12 -22.28 11.95
N ILE A 97 -8.60 -21.09 11.61
CA ILE A 97 -8.90 -20.00 12.57
C ILE A 97 -10.00 -20.45 13.53
N GLU A 98 -11.06 -21.09 13.04
CA GLU A 98 -12.14 -21.62 13.89
C GLU A 98 -11.62 -22.69 14.86
N GLN A 99 -10.57 -23.43 14.49
CA GLN A 99 -9.89 -24.40 15.34
C GLN A 99 -8.74 -23.81 16.17
N GLY A 100 -8.65 -22.48 16.27
CA GLY A 100 -7.69 -21.77 17.13
C GLY A 100 -6.24 -21.74 16.62
N TRP A 101 -5.99 -22.01 15.34
CA TRP A 101 -4.66 -21.96 14.74
C TRP A 101 -4.14 -20.51 14.61
N GLN A 102 -2.86 -20.29 14.91
CA GLN A 102 -2.11 -19.04 14.72
C GLN A 102 -0.93 -19.24 13.77
N GLU A 103 -0.43 -18.14 13.20
CA GLU A 103 0.76 -18.18 12.34
C GLU A 103 1.97 -18.69 13.14
N GLY A 104 2.55 -19.81 12.68
CA GLY A 104 3.63 -20.52 13.37
C GLY A 104 3.20 -21.82 14.06
N ASP A 105 1.89 -22.06 14.20
CA ASP A 105 1.35 -23.32 14.75
C ASP A 105 1.49 -24.50 13.78
N ASP A 106 1.39 -25.71 14.31
CA ASP A 106 1.26 -26.95 13.54
C ASP A 106 -0.22 -27.15 13.13
N PRO A 107 -0.53 -27.42 11.84
CA PRO A 107 0.38 -27.62 10.72
C PRO A 107 0.90 -26.30 10.12
N ALA A 108 2.12 -26.34 9.58
CA ALA A 108 2.64 -25.24 8.78
C ALA A 108 1.83 -25.09 7.50
N VAL A 109 1.39 -23.86 7.17
CA VAL A 109 0.55 -23.57 6.00
C VAL A 109 1.33 -22.76 4.98
N GLU A 110 1.28 -23.17 3.72
CA GLU A 110 1.86 -22.42 2.59
C GLU A 110 0.86 -22.36 1.44
N VAL A 111 0.51 -21.15 1.01
CA VAL A 111 -0.30 -20.92 -0.20
C VAL A 111 0.63 -20.79 -1.40
N ILE A 112 0.45 -21.66 -2.39
CA ILE A 112 1.27 -21.69 -3.60
C ILE A 112 0.48 -21.08 -4.75
N PRO A 113 0.98 -20.00 -5.38
CA PRO A 113 0.24 -19.27 -6.39
C PRO A 113 0.18 -20.03 -7.72
N GLY A 114 -0.89 -19.77 -8.48
CA GLY A 114 -1.12 -20.34 -9.80
C GLY A 114 -1.64 -19.32 -10.81
N ILE A 115 -1.52 -19.63 -12.10
CA ILE A 115 -2.03 -18.76 -13.17
C ILE A 115 -3.56 -18.82 -13.18
N SER A 116 -4.21 -17.78 -12.65
CA SER A 116 -5.67 -17.71 -12.59
C SER A 116 -6.34 -17.58 -13.98
N ALA A 117 -7.63 -17.90 -14.04
CA ALA A 117 -8.37 -18.01 -15.30
C ALA A 117 -8.41 -16.71 -16.10
N ILE A 118 -8.40 -15.55 -15.44
CA ILE A 118 -8.32 -14.23 -16.09
C ILE A 118 -7.07 -14.12 -16.96
N HIS A 119 -5.90 -14.50 -16.45
CA HIS A 119 -4.64 -14.40 -17.18
C HIS A 119 -4.52 -15.49 -18.25
N ALA A 120 -4.98 -16.72 -17.94
CA ALA A 120 -5.01 -17.81 -18.90
C ALA A 120 -5.96 -17.53 -20.08
N ALA A 121 -7.10 -16.88 -19.83
CA ALA A 121 -8.01 -16.46 -20.90
C ALA A 121 -7.45 -15.26 -21.66
N ALA A 122 -6.85 -14.29 -20.97
CA ALA A 122 -6.29 -13.09 -21.60
C ALA A 122 -5.17 -13.43 -22.60
N SER A 123 -4.26 -14.36 -22.25
CA SER A 123 -3.17 -14.79 -23.14
C SER A 123 -3.66 -15.44 -24.44
N LEU A 124 -4.86 -16.03 -24.44
CA LEU A 124 -5.50 -16.61 -25.63
C LEU A 124 -6.27 -15.58 -26.47
N LEU A 125 -6.50 -14.38 -25.93
CA LEU A 125 -7.29 -13.31 -26.54
C LEU A 125 -6.43 -12.16 -27.09
N GLY A 126 -5.26 -11.92 -26.50
CA GLY A 126 -4.36 -10.80 -26.84
C GLY A 126 -3.83 -10.13 -25.58
N ALA A 127 -4.18 -8.85 -25.39
CA ALA A 127 -3.85 -8.09 -24.19
C ALA A 127 -5.08 -7.36 -23.59
N PRO A 128 -6.18 -8.09 -23.26
CA PRO A 128 -7.41 -7.46 -22.79
C PRO A 128 -7.36 -7.00 -21.32
N VAL A 129 -6.34 -7.38 -20.54
CA VAL A 129 -6.22 -7.08 -19.09
C VAL A 129 -4.98 -6.22 -18.80
N MET A 130 -4.59 -5.36 -19.76
CA MET A 130 -3.40 -4.51 -19.61
C MET A 130 -3.65 -3.26 -18.75
N HIS A 131 -4.92 -2.86 -18.58
CA HIS A 131 -5.33 -1.79 -17.68
C HIS A 131 -6.01 -2.37 -16.42
N ASP A 132 -6.43 -1.50 -15.52
CA ASP A 132 -7.17 -1.84 -14.31
C ASP A 132 -8.34 -2.79 -14.61
N ALA A 133 -8.41 -3.90 -13.85
CA ALA A 133 -9.39 -4.95 -14.06
C ALA A 133 -10.01 -5.44 -12.75
N CYS A 134 -11.26 -5.88 -12.83
CA CYS A 134 -11.99 -6.54 -11.75
C CYS A 134 -12.29 -7.99 -12.11
N THR A 135 -12.11 -8.90 -11.14
CA THR A 135 -12.63 -10.26 -11.21
C THR A 135 -13.91 -10.34 -10.40
N ILE A 136 -15.00 -10.81 -11.02
CA ILE A 136 -16.31 -10.93 -10.36
C ILE A 136 -16.88 -12.32 -10.59
N SER A 137 -17.18 -13.05 -9.52
CA SER A 137 -17.90 -14.32 -9.58
C SER A 137 -19.41 -14.07 -9.68
N LEU A 138 -20.07 -14.75 -10.62
CA LEU A 138 -21.54 -14.78 -10.74
C LEU A 138 -22.18 -15.93 -9.96
N SER A 139 -21.46 -16.51 -8.99
CA SER A 139 -22.02 -17.49 -8.06
C SER A 139 -22.69 -16.77 -6.89
N ASP A 140 -24.01 -16.90 -6.81
CA ASP A 140 -24.85 -16.39 -5.74
C ASP A 140 -25.09 -17.41 -4.61
N HIS A 141 -24.36 -18.52 -4.62
CA HIS A 141 -24.54 -19.58 -3.62
C HIS A 141 -24.28 -19.10 -2.18
N LEU A 142 -23.19 -18.35 -1.99
CA LEU A 142 -22.76 -17.82 -0.69
C LEU A 142 -22.70 -16.28 -0.69
N THR A 143 -23.16 -15.64 -1.77
CA THR A 143 -23.13 -14.18 -1.90
C THR A 143 -24.47 -13.71 -2.46
N PRO A 144 -25.21 -12.86 -1.73
CA PRO A 144 -26.47 -12.31 -2.23
C PRO A 144 -26.31 -11.62 -3.59
N TRP A 145 -27.28 -11.83 -4.49
CA TRP A 145 -27.21 -11.32 -5.86
C TRP A 145 -27.11 -9.79 -5.93
N ASP A 146 -27.78 -9.07 -5.03
CA ASP A 146 -27.73 -7.61 -4.92
C ASP A 146 -26.30 -7.09 -4.67
N VAL A 147 -25.50 -7.82 -3.90
CA VAL A 147 -24.08 -7.50 -3.68
C VAL A 147 -23.27 -7.72 -4.96
N ILE A 148 -23.54 -8.80 -5.70
CA ILE A 148 -22.89 -9.09 -6.99
C ILE A 148 -23.27 -8.01 -8.02
N ALA A 149 -24.55 -7.68 -8.13
CA ALA A 149 -25.07 -6.64 -9.02
C ALA A 149 -24.42 -5.28 -8.72
N ARG A 150 -24.28 -4.91 -7.44
CA ARG A 150 -23.58 -3.68 -7.04
C ARG A 150 -22.10 -3.68 -7.42
N ARG A 151 -21.41 -4.83 -7.33
CA ARG A 151 -20.02 -4.97 -7.78
C ARG A 151 -19.90 -4.80 -9.30
N LEU A 152 -20.82 -5.39 -10.06
CA LEU A 152 -20.87 -5.26 -11.51
C LEU A 152 -21.12 -3.81 -11.93
N GLU A 153 -22.10 -3.16 -11.31
CA GLU A 153 -22.44 -1.74 -11.55
C GLU A 153 -21.22 -0.85 -11.24
N ALA A 154 -20.54 -1.05 -10.10
CA ALA A 154 -19.38 -0.26 -9.72
C ALA A 154 -18.20 -0.47 -10.68
N ALA A 155 -17.89 -1.71 -11.04
CA ALA A 155 -16.81 -2.01 -11.99
C ALA A 155 -17.10 -1.42 -13.38
N ALA A 156 -18.36 -1.47 -13.82
CA ALA A 156 -18.79 -0.87 -15.06
C ALA A 156 -18.71 0.67 -14.99
N ALA A 157 -19.28 1.30 -13.97
CA ALA A 157 -19.25 2.76 -13.80
C ALA A 157 -17.83 3.33 -13.72
N ALA A 158 -16.88 2.61 -13.10
CA ALA A 158 -15.50 3.04 -12.94
C ALA A 158 -14.54 2.66 -14.10
N ASP A 159 -15.09 2.27 -15.25
CA ASP A 159 -14.33 1.92 -16.47
C ASP A 159 -13.32 0.76 -16.36
N PHE A 160 -13.54 -0.21 -15.47
CA PHE A 160 -12.68 -1.39 -15.37
C PHE A 160 -12.91 -2.36 -16.53
N VAL A 161 -11.85 -3.11 -16.89
CA VAL A 161 -11.99 -4.39 -17.59
C VAL A 161 -12.62 -5.39 -16.62
N ILE A 162 -13.59 -6.20 -17.06
CA ILE A 162 -14.33 -7.11 -16.18
C ILE A 162 -14.10 -8.55 -16.62
N ALA A 163 -13.54 -9.37 -15.72
CA ALA A 163 -13.44 -10.81 -15.88
C ALA A 163 -14.50 -11.52 -15.04
N LEU A 164 -15.48 -12.16 -15.69
CA LEU A 164 -16.54 -12.90 -15.02
C LEU A 164 -16.13 -14.35 -14.81
N TYR A 165 -16.21 -14.77 -13.54
CA TYR A 165 -16.01 -16.14 -13.08
C TYR A 165 -17.35 -16.80 -12.80
N ASN A 166 -17.38 -18.13 -12.89
CA ASN A 166 -18.56 -18.94 -12.62
C ASN A 166 -19.80 -18.42 -13.39
N PRO A 167 -19.70 -18.07 -14.69
CA PRO A 167 -20.68 -17.21 -15.33
C PRO A 167 -22.06 -17.86 -15.49
N LYS A 168 -22.10 -19.18 -15.72
CA LYS A 168 -23.34 -19.94 -15.90
C LYS A 168 -23.18 -21.36 -15.39
N SER A 169 -24.25 -21.93 -14.83
CA SER A 169 -24.33 -23.35 -14.47
C SER A 169 -25.72 -23.89 -14.80
N GLY A 170 -25.94 -25.20 -14.62
CA GLY A 170 -27.26 -25.80 -14.85
C GLY A 170 -28.39 -25.18 -14.00
N ARG A 171 -28.07 -24.64 -12.82
CA ARG A 171 -29.02 -23.93 -11.94
C ARG A 171 -28.97 -22.40 -12.06
N ARG A 172 -27.83 -21.86 -12.48
CA ARG A 172 -27.55 -20.41 -12.58
C ARG A 172 -27.52 -20.00 -14.04
N THR A 173 -28.68 -19.67 -14.59
CA THR A 173 -28.83 -19.35 -16.02
C THR A 173 -29.05 -17.86 -16.29
N ARG A 174 -29.65 -17.12 -15.34
CA ARG A 174 -30.05 -15.70 -15.51
C ARG A 174 -28.96 -14.70 -15.13
N GLN A 175 -28.01 -15.08 -14.29
CA GLN A 175 -27.00 -14.18 -13.74
C GLN A 175 -26.13 -13.54 -14.82
N ILE A 176 -25.77 -14.30 -15.87
CA ILE A 176 -25.00 -13.77 -16.99
C ILE A 176 -25.80 -12.76 -17.82
N GLU A 177 -27.11 -12.98 -17.96
CA GLU A 177 -28.02 -12.07 -18.67
C GLU A 177 -28.17 -10.76 -17.92
N GLU A 178 -28.30 -10.82 -16.59
CA GLU A 178 -28.32 -9.62 -15.76
C GLU A 178 -26.99 -8.90 -15.71
N ALA A 179 -25.88 -9.64 -15.64
CA ALA A 179 -24.56 -9.03 -15.70
C ALA A 179 -24.35 -8.25 -17.00
N GLN A 180 -24.74 -8.82 -18.15
CA GLN A 180 -24.73 -8.12 -19.43
C GLN A 180 -25.59 -6.86 -19.37
N ARG A 181 -26.82 -6.94 -18.86
CA ARG A 181 -27.74 -5.79 -18.79
C ARG A 181 -27.20 -4.67 -17.90
N ILE A 182 -26.61 -5.00 -16.76
CA ILE A 182 -26.00 -4.03 -15.84
C ILE A 182 -24.84 -3.32 -16.55
N ILE A 183 -23.95 -4.08 -17.19
CA ILE A 183 -22.76 -3.51 -17.84
C ILE A 183 -23.15 -2.66 -19.06
N LEU A 184 -24.17 -3.05 -19.81
CA LEU A 184 -24.72 -2.28 -20.95
C LEU A 184 -25.24 -0.88 -20.58
N ARG A 185 -25.51 -0.60 -19.30
CA ARG A 185 -25.87 0.75 -18.85
C ARG A 185 -24.69 1.72 -18.89
N HIS A 186 -23.46 1.22 -18.88
CA HIS A 186 -22.21 2.00 -18.80
C HIS A 186 -21.25 1.77 -19.96
N ARG A 187 -21.57 0.84 -20.87
CA ARG A 187 -20.70 0.40 -21.96
C ARG A 187 -21.48 0.29 -23.27
N SER A 188 -20.76 0.51 -24.37
CA SER A 188 -21.30 0.28 -25.71
C SER A 188 -21.61 -1.21 -25.90
N PRO A 189 -22.71 -1.57 -26.61
CA PRO A 189 -22.93 -2.95 -27.04
C PRO A 189 -21.79 -3.47 -27.93
N ASP A 190 -21.00 -2.60 -28.58
CA ASP A 190 -19.87 -2.99 -29.43
C ASP A 190 -18.57 -3.26 -28.63
N THR A 191 -18.58 -3.07 -27.31
CA THR A 191 -17.40 -3.31 -26.47
C THR A 191 -16.88 -4.75 -26.68
N PRO A 192 -15.58 -4.95 -26.96
CA PRO A 192 -15.03 -6.28 -27.20
C PRO A 192 -15.20 -7.22 -26.01
N VAL A 193 -15.64 -8.45 -26.28
CA VAL A 193 -15.79 -9.53 -25.29
C VAL A 193 -15.11 -10.79 -25.79
N GLY A 194 -14.31 -11.40 -24.91
CA GLY A 194 -13.74 -12.73 -25.12
C GLY A 194 -14.40 -13.77 -24.22
N LEU A 195 -14.83 -14.89 -24.79
CA LEU A 195 -15.33 -16.06 -24.07
C LEU A 195 -14.32 -17.18 -24.25
N VAL A 196 -13.67 -17.60 -23.16
CA VAL A 196 -12.66 -18.66 -23.19
C VAL A 196 -13.14 -19.83 -22.35
N LYS A 197 -13.50 -20.92 -23.02
CA LYS A 197 -13.90 -22.19 -22.40
C LYS A 197 -12.69 -23.10 -22.29
N SER A 198 -12.48 -23.67 -21.10
CA SER A 198 -11.43 -24.67 -20.84
C SER A 198 -10.03 -24.27 -21.33
N ALA A 199 -9.59 -23.05 -21.00
CA ALA A 199 -8.27 -22.53 -21.38
C ALA A 199 -7.15 -23.55 -21.08
N TYR A 200 -6.32 -23.82 -22.08
CA TYR A 200 -5.20 -24.77 -22.07
C TYR A 200 -5.58 -26.23 -21.75
N ARG A 201 -6.85 -26.63 -21.92
CA ARG A 201 -7.29 -28.03 -21.79
C ARG A 201 -7.77 -28.55 -23.14
N GLU A 202 -7.99 -29.86 -23.24
CA GLU A 202 -8.39 -30.54 -24.49
C GLU A 202 -9.61 -29.89 -25.19
N ARG A 203 -10.60 -29.41 -24.42
CA ARG A 203 -11.82 -28.77 -24.95
C ARG A 203 -11.72 -27.23 -25.00
N GLN A 204 -10.53 -26.70 -25.24
CA GLN A 204 -10.32 -25.26 -25.36
C GLN A 204 -11.15 -24.68 -26.50
N GLN A 205 -11.92 -23.64 -26.21
CA GLN A 205 -12.64 -22.87 -27.22
C GLN A 205 -12.51 -21.38 -26.91
N VAL A 206 -12.17 -20.60 -27.93
CA VAL A 206 -12.02 -19.14 -27.82
C VAL A 206 -13.01 -18.49 -28.76
N VAL A 207 -13.95 -17.74 -28.20
CA VAL A 207 -14.91 -16.93 -28.96
C VAL A 207 -14.62 -15.47 -28.70
N ARG A 208 -14.64 -14.67 -29.76
CA ARG A 208 -14.49 -13.22 -29.72
C ARG A 208 -15.76 -12.63 -30.28
N THR A 209 -16.39 -11.78 -29.49
CA THR A 209 -17.73 -11.23 -29.73
C THR A 209 -17.81 -9.83 -29.14
N THR A 210 -19.00 -9.28 -29.02
CA THR A 210 -19.22 -7.98 -28.39
C THR A 210 -20.11 -8.11 -27.16
N LEU A 211 -20.18 -7.06 -26.35
CA LEU A 211 -21.03 -7.02 -25.17
C LEU A 211 -22.50 -7.25 -25.53
N GLY A 212 -22.98 -6.75 -26.67
CA GLY A 212 -24.35 -6.98 -27.15
C GLY A 212 -24.61 -8.43 -27.58
N HIS A 213 -23.61 -9.10 -28.15
CA HIS A 213 -23.75 -10.44 -28.74
C HIS A 213 -23.19 -11.58 -27.90
N MET A 214 -22.64 -11.31 -26.72
CA MET A 214 -22.00 -12.36 -25.91
C MET A 214 -22.93 -13.50 -25.49
N LEU A 215 -24.24 -13.25 -25.40
CA LEU A 215 -25.23 -14.26 -25.04
C LEU A 215 -25.65 -15.15 -26.22
N ASP A 216 -25.27 -14.82 -27.45
CA ASP A 216 -25.53 -15.63 -28.65
C ASP A 216 -24.60 -16.87 -28.71
N HIS A 217 -23.65 -16.97 -27.78
CA HIS A 217 -22.66 -18.01 -27.71
C HIS A 217 -22.80 -18.89 -26.47
N GLU A 218 -22.26 -20.10 -26.53
CA GLU A 218 -22.28 -21.01 -25.39
C GLU A 218 -21.39 -20.49 -24.25
N ILE A 219 -22.03 -20.16 -23.12
CA ILE A 219 -21.35 -19.82 -21.86
C ILE A 219 -21.69 -20.89 -20.83
N GLY A 220 -20.67 -21.58 -20.33
CA GLY A 220 -20.81 -22.64 -19.33
C GLY A 220 -19.96 -22.40 -18.08
N MET A 221 -19.94 -23.38 -17.19
CA MET A 221 -19.19 -23.30 -15.93
C MET A 221 -17.68 -23.23 -16.12
N LEU A 222 -17.17 -23.75 -17.24
CA LEU A 222 -15.75 -23.75 -17.61
C LEU A 222 -15.37 -22.55 -18.49
N THR A 223 -16.26 -21.58 -18.66
CA THR A 223 -16.03 -20.38 -19.46
C THR A 223 -15.59 -19.24 -18.56
N THR A 224 -14.54 -18.54 -18.94
CA THR A 224 -14.19 -17.21 -18.43
C THR A 224 -14.60 -16.17 -19.46
N VAL A 225 -15.34 -15.14 -19.02
CA VAL A 225 -15.75 -14.02 -19.87
C VAL A 225 -14.84 -12.84 -19.54
N ILE A 226 -14.19 -12.26 -20.54
CA ILE A 226 -13.45 -11.00 -20.40
C ILE A 226 -14.16 -9.92 -21.21
N ILE A 227 -14.62 -8.87 -20.53
CA ILE A 227 -15.31 -7.72 -21.10
C ILE A 227 -14.36 -6.54 -21.06
N GLY A 228 -14.06 -5.96 -22.21
CA GLY A 228 -13.22 -4.77 -22.32
C GLY A 228 -13.80 -3.55 -21.61
N ASN A 229 -12.95 -2.55 -21.37
CA ASN A 229 -13.38 -1.23 -20.97
C ASN A 229 -13.63 -0.31 -22.19
N SER A 230 -13.94 0.97 -21.95
CA SER A 230 -14.22 1.95 -23.01
C SER A 230 -13.11 2.13 -24.04
N THR A 231 -11.85 1.84 -23.66
CA THR A 231 -10.67 1.98 -24.53
C THR A 231 -10.28 0.69 -25.24
N THR A 232 -10.94 -0.43 -24.94
CA THR A 232 -10.58 -1.74 -25.47
C THR A 232 -11.04 -1.87 -26.91
N VAL A 233 -10.15 -2.32 -27.79
CA VAL A 233 -10.40 -2.41 -29.23
C VAL A 233 -10.02 -3.79 -29.78
N TYR A 234 -10.56 -4.09 -30.95
CA TYR A 234 -10.06 -5.17 -31.80
C TYR A 234 -8.87 -4.69 -32.63
N HIS A 235 -7.80 -5.48 -32.65
CA HIS A 235 -6.70 -5.35 -33.60
C HIS A 235 -6.55 -6.66 -34.36
N GLY A 236 -7.20 -6.75 -35.53
CA GLY A 236 -7.40 -8.02 -36.21
C GLY A 236 -8.14 -9.00 -35.28
N PRO A 237 -7.63 -10.21 -35.06
CA PRO A 237 -8.25 -11.16 -34.12
C PRO A 237 -7.93 -10.87 -32.66
N LEU A 238 -7.12 -9.85 -32.32
CA LEU A 238 -6.70 -9.61 -30.93
C LEU A 238 -7.63 -8.65 -30.22
N ILE A 239 -7.92 -8.93 -28.95
CA ILE A 239 -8.52 -7.95 -28.03
C ILE A 239 -7.40 -7.24 -27.30
N VAL A 240 -7.32 -5.92 -27.44
CA VAL A 240 -6.25 -5.10 -26.87
C VAL A 240 -6.84 -3.94 -26.09
N THR A 241 -6.48 -3.85 -24.82
CA THR A 241 -6.78 -2.68 -23.97
C THR A 241 -5.53 -1.81 -23.91
N PRO A 242 -5.47 -0.64 -24.57
CA PRO A 242 -4.26 0.17 -24.64
C PRO A 242 -3.82 0.67 -23.25
N ARG A 243 -2.50 0.67 -23.02
CA ARG A 243 -1.90 1.24 -21.79
C ARG A 243 -1.76 2.76 -21.87
N GLY A 244 -2.07 3.35 -23.03
CA GLY A 244 -1.89 4.77 -23.31
C GLY A 244 -0.50 5.16 -23.85
N TYR A 245 0.37 4.20 -24.19
CA TYR A 245 1.73 4.48 -24.69
C TYR A 245 1.78 5.40 -25.91
N GLN A 246 0.79 5.34 -26.81
CA GLN A 246 0.71 6.24 -27.98
C GLN A 246 0.63 7.73 -27.60
N ARG A 247 0.24 8.05 -26.37
CA ARG A 247 0.23 9.42 -25.84
C ARG A 247 1.63 9.91 -25.46
N LYS A 248 2.58 8.98 -25.28
CA LYS A 248 3.98 9.22 -24.88
C LYS A 248 4.98 8.94 -26.00
N TYR A 249 4.73 7.94 -26.82
CA TYR A 249 5.68 7.37 -27.76
C TYR A 249 5.07 7.27 -29.14
N THR A 250 5.90 7.51 -30.16
CA THR A 250 5.55 7.15 -31.54
C THR A 250 6.00 5.72 -31.73
N LEU A 251 5.07 4.77 -31.61
CA LEU A 251 5.39 3.33 -31.57
C LEU A 251 6.10 2.81 -32.83
N SER A 252 6.01 3.55 -33.96
CA SER A 252 6.69 3.25 -35.21
C SER A 252 8.08 3.90 -35.36
N ALA A 253 8.48 4.78 -34.44
CA ALA A 253 9.77 5.47 -34.49
C ALA A 253 10.87 4.66 -33.80
N ALA A 254 12.01 4.48 -34.46
CA ALA A 254 13.18 3.78 -33.89
C ALA A 254 13.81 4.55 -32.72
N THR A 255 13.72 5.88 -32.73
CA THR A 255 14.21 6.76 -31.66
C THR A 255 13.02 7.45 -31.00
N GLN A 256 12.85 7.23 -29.70
CA GLN A 256 11.87 7.96 -28.92
C GLN A 256 12.48 9.29 -28.46
N PRO A 257 11.86 10.45 -28.74
CA PRO A 257 12.46 11.76 -28.48
C PRO A 257 12.54 12.15 -27.01
N LEU A 258 11.96 11.34 -26.10
CA LEU A 258 11.95 11.61 -24.67
C LEU A 258 13.23 11.11 -24.00
N LYS A 259 13.92 11.98 -23.25
CA LYS A 259 15.10 11.60 -22.47
C LYS A 259 14.72 10.72 -21.27
N PRO A 260 15.63 9.88 -20.75
CA PRO A 260 15.39 9.14 -19.51
C PRO A 260 14.96 10.10 -18.37
N GLY A 261 13.79 9.87 -17.79
CA GLY A 261 13.22 10.69 -16.72
C GLY A 261 12.33 11.87 -17.19
N GLU A 262 12.22 12.14 -18.49
CA GLU A 262 11.33 13.18 -19.02
C GLU A 262 9.86 12.76 -18.84
N ARG A 263 9.08 13.60 -18.14
CA ARG A 263 7.63 13.42 -17.96
C ARG A 263 6.87 13.75 -19.24
N LEU A 264 5.63 13.28 -19.32
CA LEU A 264 4.73 13.71 -20.39
C LEU A 264 4.55 15.23 -20.31
N LYS A 265 4.40 15.87 -21.47
CA LYS A 265 3.98 17.28 -21.47
C LYS A 265 2.57 17.35 -20.87
N PRO A 266 2.28 18.35 -20.03
CA PRO A 266 0.94 18.62 -19.47
C PRO A 266 -0.24 18.44 -20.45
N VAL A 267 -0.08 18.88 -21.69
CA VAL A 267 -1.09 18.75 -22.77
C VAL A 267 -1.43 17.29 -23.12
N ASN A 268 -0.52 16.36 -22.87
CA ASN A 268 -0.67 14.93 -23.10
C ASN A 268 -1.16 14.18 -21.84
N GLU A 269 -1.36 14.86 -20.70
CA GLU A 269 -1.87 14.29 -19.45
C GLU A 269 -2.89 15.21 -18.71
N PRO A 270 -3.95 15.70 -19.37
CA PRO A 270 -4.92 16.63 -18.76
C PRO A 270 -5.66 16.07 -17.53
N TRP A 271 -5.70 14.74 -17.37
CA TRP A 271 -6.29 14.04 -16.22
C TRP A 271 -5.33 13.86 -15.05
N ALA A 272 -4.06 14.24 -15.19
CA ALA A 272 -3.12 14.16 -14.08
C ALA A 272 -3.58 15.07 -12.94
N LEU A 273 -3.26 14.73 -11.70
CA LEU A 273 -3.72 15.48 -10.52
C LEU A 273 -3.26 16.95 -10.52
N HIS A 274 -2.19 17.27 -11.25
CA HIS A 274 -1.71 18.64 -11.46
C HIS A 274 -2.52 19.41 -12.53
N GLN A 275 -3.48 18.78 -13.20
CA GLN A 275 -4.39 19.36 -14.23
C GLN A 275 -3.65 20.12 -15.33
N GLY A 276 -2.47 19.63 -15.72
CA GLY A 276 -1.61 20.29 -16.70
C GLY A 276 -0.97 21.61 -16.25
N ARG A 277 -1.02 21.94 -14.95
CA ARG A 277 -0.19 22.99 -14.37
C ARG A 277 1.21 22.43 -14.15
N GLU A 278 2.20 23.01 -14.81
CA GLU A 278 3.58 22.81 -14.38
C GLU A 278 3.69 23.30 -12.94
N ASP A 279 4.30 22.50 -12.06
CA ASP A 279 4.85 23.01 -10.81
C ASP A 279 5.89 24.05 -11.22
N LYS A 280 5.48 25.31 -11.33
CA LYS A 280 6.41 26.40 -11.61
C LYS A 280 7.48 26.32 -10.54
N PRO A 281 8.77 26.32 -10.90
CA PRO A 281 9.79 26.60 -9.89
C PRO A 281 9.37 27.90 -9.20
N THR A 282 9.35 27.87 -7.88
CA THR A 282 8.82 28.96 -7.03
C THR A 282 9.60 30.27 -7.17
N ARG A 283 10.60 30.34 -8.07
CA ARG A 283 11.41 31.52 -8.35
C ARG A 283 11.69 31.69 -9.85
N PRO A 284 11.57 32.91 -10.40
CA PRO A 284 12.00 33.22 -11.75
C PRO A 284 13.53 33.13 -11.89
N PRO A 285 14.07 32.99 -13.12
CA PRO A 285 15.51 32.95 -13.33
C PRO A 285 16.15 34.29 -12.94
N GLY A 286 17.08 34.25 -11.99
CA GLY A 286 17.93 35.35 -11.55
C GLY A 286 19.21 34.79 -10.96
N THR A 287 20.27 35.59 -10.93
CA THR A 287 21.51 35.19 -10.23
C THR A 287 21.33 35.35 -8.72
N VAL A 288 22.13 34.63 -7.94
CA VAL A 288 22.13 34.74 -6.46
C VAL A 288 22.30 36.19 -5.99
N ARG A 289 23.00 37.00 -6.79
CA ARG A 289 23.23 38.42 -6.54
C ARG A 289 21.96 39.25 -6.73
N ASP A 290 21.21 39.02 -7.81
CA ASP A 290 19.96 39.72 -8.08
C ASP A 290 18.97 39.53 -6.92
N TRP A 291 18.91 38.32 -6.38
CA TRP A 291 18.05 38.00 -5.23
C TRP A 291 18.53 38.62 -3.91
N ALA A 292 19.84 38.81 -3.75
CA ALA A 292 20.42 39.45 -2.57
C ALA A 292 20.20 40.97 -2.61
N ASP A 293 20.35 41.59 -3.78
CA ASP A 293 20.16 43.03 -3.97
C ASP A 293 18.67 43.41 -3.82
N GLU A 294 17.75 42.58 -4.31
CA GLU A 294 16.30 42.74 -4.08
C GLU A 294 15.95 42.63 -2.59
N ALA A 295 16.47 41.62 -1.89
CA ALA A 295 16.25 41.44 -0.46
C ALA A 295 16.81 42.62 0.37
N LEU A 296 17.96 43.17 -0.02
CA LEU A 296 18.57 44.33 0.63
C LEU A 296 17.79 45.62 0.36
N ALA A 297 17.24 45.78 -0.85
CA ALA A 297 16.37 46.92 -1.18
C ALA A 297 15.08 46.91 -0.36
N CYS A 298 14.49 45.74 -0.11
CA CYS A 298 13.31 45.60 0.76
C CYS A 298 13.60 45.96 2.22
N LEU A 299 14.84 45.80 2.70
CA LEU A 299 15.22 46.10 4.09
C LEU A 299 15.54 47.59 4.32
N THR A 300 15.82 48.35 3.27
CA THR A 300 16.35 49.74 3.38
C THR A 300 15.32 50.83 3.07
N GLN A 301 14.13 50.49 2.56
CA GLN A 301 13.07 51.46 2.34
C GLN A 301 12.22 51.68 3.60
N THR A 302 12.57 52.68 4.40
CA THR A 302 11.62 53.35 5.28
C THR A 302 10.64 54.17 4.42
N ALA A 303 9.50 53.58 4.07
CA ALA A 303 8.42 54.26 3.35
C ALA A 303 7.24 54.58 4.30
N THR A 304 6.91 55.86 4.36
CA THR A 304 5.73 56.45 5.01
C THR A 304 4.43 55.86 4.45
N PRO A 305 3.37 55.63 5.24
CA PRO A 305 2.18 54.93 4.74
C PRO A 305 1.32 55.85 3.87
N ALA A 306 1.16 55.46 2.60
CA ALA A 306 0.12 55.96 1.70
C ALA A 306 -1.11 55.02 1.76
N PRO A 307 -2.33 55.52 1.49
CA PRO A 307 -3.55 54.87 1.93
C PRO A 307 -3.85 53.59 1.12
N VAL A 308 -4.03 52.48 1.83
CA VAL A 308 -4.41 51.19 1.23
C VAL A 308 -5.91 51.21 0.91
N THR A 309 -6.22 51.09 -0.37
CA THR A 309 -7.57 50.84 -0.86
C THR A 309 -7.93 49.38 -0.57
N GLN A 310 -9.05 49.15 0.12
CA GLN A 310 -9.50 47.83 0.54
C GLN A 310 -9.82 46.92 -0.66
N SER A 311 -9.04 45.86 -0.85
CA SER A 311 -9.45 44.67 -1.59
C SER A 311 -9.83 43.59 -0.58
N SER A 312 -10.99 42.96 -0.78
CA SER A 312 -11.55 41.89 0.04
C SER A 312 -10.54 40.74 0.28
N PRO A 313 -10.55 40.08 1.46
CA PRO A 313 -9.53 39.10 1.82
C PRO A 313 -9.72 37.80 1.04
N SER A 314 -8.69 37.37 0.29
CA SER A 314 -8.59 36.03 -0.26
C SER A 314 -8.40 35.03 0.89
N SER A 315 -9.33 34.11 1.09
CA SER A 315 -9.15 33.00 2.06
C SER A 315 -8.02 32.07 1.59
N VAL A 316 -7.18 31.64 2.52
CA VAL A 316 -6.08 30.69 2.30
C VAL A 316 -6.38 29.42 3.09
N ARG A 317 -6.10 28.25 2.51
CA ARG A 317 -6.20 26.97 3.23
C ARG A 317 -5.08 26.88 4.27
N VAL A 318 -5.45 26.68 5.53
CA VAL A 318 -4.57 26.50 6.68
C VAL A 318 -4.62 25.03 7.10
N GLU A 319 -3.45 24.43 7.30
CA GLU A 319 -3.29 23.07 7.82
C GLU A 319 -2.20 23.08 8.89
N LEU A 320 -2.57 22.74 10.13
CA LEU A 320 -1.71 22.81 11.30
C LEU A 320 -1.91 21.59 12.19
N ALA A 321 -0.83 21.09 12.78
CA ALA A 321 -0.87 20.08 13.82
C ALA A 321 -0.78 20.76 15.20
N VAL A 322 -1.63 20.35 16.13
CA VAL A 322 -1.61 20.85 17.52
C VAL A 322 -1.51 19.73 18.54
N ALA A 323 -0.80 20.00 19.63
CA ALA A 323 -0.64 19.06 20.75
C ALA A 323 -0.75 19.77 22.10
N PRO A 324 -1.25 19.09 23.16
CA PRO A 324 -1.31 19.66 24.51
C PRO A 324 0.04 19.55 25.24
N GLY A 325 1.02 18.88 24.64
CA GLY A 325 2.39 18.74 25.12
C GLY A 325 3.16 17.70 24.30
N VAL A 326 4.42 17.48 24.67
CA VAL A 326 5.31 16.48 24.03
C VAL A 326 5.07 15.08 24.61
N ALA A 327 4.80 15.02 25.92
CA ALA A 327 4.41 13.81 26.65
C ALA A 327 2.98 13.88 27.20
N ASN A 328 2.44 15.09 27.41
CA ASN A 328 1.04 15.26 27.78
C ASN A 328 0.14 14.95 26.57
N LYS A 329 -0.87 14.13 26.77
CA LYS A 329 -1.85 13.71 25.76
C LYS A 329 -3.27 14.19 26.05
N THR A 330 -3.44 14.86 27.19
CA THR A 330 -4.74 15.29 27.68
C THR A 330 -4.94 16.74 27.27
N PHE A 331 -5.92 16.96 26.40
CA PHE A 331 -6.40 18.30 26.07
C PHE A 331 -7.39 18.79 27.13
N GLU A 332 -7.26 20.04 27.54
CA GLU A 332 -8.27 20.68 28.36
C GLU A 332 -9.54 20.97 27.52
N PRO A 333 -10.74 20.98 28.12
CA PRO A 333 -11.98 21.26 27.40
C PRO A 333 -11.94 22.57 26.61
N ARG A 334 -11.33 23.63 27.18
CA ARG A 334 -11.16 24.93 26.51
C ARG A 334 -10.27 24.85 25.26
N GLN A 335 -9.27 23.96 25.25
CA GLN A 335 -8.38 23.77 24.12
C GLN A 335 -9.10 23.05 22.98
N LEU A 336 -9.86 21.99 23.28
CA LEU A 336 -10.66 21.29 22.26
C LEU A 336 -11.76 22.19 21.68
N ALA A 337 -12.43 22.97 22.53
CA ALA A 337 -13.42 23.94 22.09
C ALA A 337 -12.81 24.97 21.13
N LEU A 338 -11.62 25.50 21.46
CA LEU A 338 -10.90 26.42 20.59
C LEU A 338 -10.48 25.79 19.26
N VAL A 339 -9.96 24.56 19.26
CA VAL A 339 -9.59 23.85 18.02
C VAL A 339 -10.81 23.62 17.13
N ALA A 340 -11.95 23.23 17.71
CA ALA A 340 -13.21 23.07 16.98
C ALA A 340 -13.74 24.41 16.43
N GLU A 341 -13.69 25.48 17.23
CA GLU A 341 -14.05 26.84 16.82
C GLU A 341 -13.22 27.32 15.63
N LEU A 342 -11.89 27.13 15.68
CA LEU A 342 -10.97 27.54 14.64
C LEU A 342 -11.06 26.67 13.37
N ALA A 343 -11.40 25.39 13.50
CA ALA A 343 -11.68 24.53 12.35
C ALA A 343 -12.96 25.00 11.62
N GLY A 344 -13.98 25.44 12.36
CA GLY A 344 -15.26 25.88 11.80
C GLY A 344 -16.08 24.72 11.21
N GLU A 345 -17.24 25.05 10.62
CA GLU A 345 -18.18 24.04 10.09
C GLU A 345 -17.70 23.36 8.80
N SER A 346 -16.86 24.03 8.02
CA SER A 346 -16.30 23.52 6.76
C SER A 346 -14.92 22.87 6.90
N GLY A 347 -14.32 22.96 8.09
CA GLY A 347 -13.02 22.38 8.39
C GLY A 347 -13.07 20.91 8.77
N SER A 348 -11.90 20.33 8.99
CA SER A 348 -11.77 18.93 9.44
C SER A 348 -10.73 18.83 10.55
N ILE A 349 -10.93 17.91 11.50
CA ILE A 349 -9.98 17.58 12.56
C ILE A 349 -9.66 16.09 12.49
N GLU A 350 -8.37 15.76 12.45
CA GLU A 350 -7.84 14.39 12.35
C GLU A 350 -6.95 14.10 13.57
N TYR A 351 -7.23 13.01 14.28
CA TYR A 351 -6.37 12.54 15.37
C TYR A 351 -5.29 11.60 14.84
N THR A 352 -4.04 11.83 15.25
CA THR A 352 -2.87 11.10 14.72
C THR A 352 -2.28 10.11 15.73
N PRO A 353 -1.54 9.08 15.28
CA PRO A 353 -0.76 8.18 16.15
C PRO A 353 0.29 8.89 17.02
N SER A 354 0.62 10.15 16.69
CA SER A 354 1.53 11.00 17.45
C SER A 354 0.84 11.83 18.54
N HIS A 355 -0.44 11.56 18.84
CA HIS A 355 -1.27 12.31 19.79
C HIS A 355 -1.44 13.80 19.44
N GLN A 356 -1.32 14.12 18.15
CA GLN A 356 -1.60 15.45 17.61
C GLN A 356 -2.98 15.48 16.97
N LEU A 357 -3.65 16.63 17.04
CA LEU A 357 -4.82 16.95 16.24
C LEU A 357 -4.36 17.77 15.04
N ILE A 358 -4.55 17.26 13.83
CA ILE A 358 -4.37 18.04 12.61
C ILE A 358 -5.71 18.66 12.26
N PHE A 359 -5.79 19.99 12.26
CA PHE A 359 -6.98 20.68 11.78
C PHE A 359 -6.71 21.41 10.47
N ARG A 360 -7.74 21.44 9.62
CA ARG A 360 -7.72 22.05 8.29
C ARG A 360 -8.88 23.01 8.18
N THR A 361 -8.61 24.25 7.78
CA THR A 361 -9.63 25.30 7.64
C THR A 361 -9.27 26.28 6.53
N GLU A 362 -10.20 27.15 6.16
CA GLU A 362 -9.93 28.32 5.31
C GLU A 362 -9.93 29.57 6.17
N ALA A 363 -8.87 30.35 6.09
CA ALA A 363 -8.71 31.56 6.89
C ALA A 363 -8.14 32.70 6.05
N SER A 364 -8.67 33.90 6.26
CA SER A 364 -8.09 35.14 5.73
C SER A 364 -6.82 35.57 6.48
N ASP A 365 -6.62 35.08 7.70
CA ASP A 365 -5.51 35.42 8.59
C ASP A 365 -5.01 34.18 9.34
N PRO A 366 -4.07 33.42 8.76
CA PRO A 366 -3.48 32.22 9.38
C PRO A 366 -2.69 32.53 10.66
N ASP A 367 -2.04 33.70 10.75
CA ASP A 367 -1.19 34.07 11.89
C ASP A 367 -2.00 34.29 13.15
N ARG A 368 -3.22 34.82 13.01
CA ARG A 368 -4.17 34.91 14.11
C ARG A 368 -4.60 33.55 14.65
N ILE A 369 -4.74 32.54 13.78
CA ILE A 369 -5.07 31.17 14.20
C ILE A 369 -3.94 30.59 15.04
N ILE A 370 -2.70 30.69 14.55
CA ILE A 370 -1.51 30.22 15.27
C ILE A 370 -1.40 30.91 16.63
N SER A 371 -1.55 32.24 16.66
CA SER A 371 -1.45 33.03 17.90
C SER A 371 -2.46 32.58 18.96
N ARG A 372 -3.74 32.40 18.57
CA ARG A 372 -4.79 31.95 19.51
C ARG A 372 -4.51 30.55 20.07
N LEU A 373 -4.00 29.63 19.25
CA LEU A 373 -3.67 28.28 19.68
C LEU A 373 -2.49 28.28 20.66
N THR A 374 -1.44 29.06 20.37
CA THR A 374 -0.29 29.21 21.26
C THR A 374 -0.68 29.88 22.58
N GLU A 375 -1.53 30.90 22.56
CA GLU A 375 -2.08 31.55 23.77
C GLU A 375 -2.89 30.58 24.65
N ALA A 376 -3.53 29.58 24.04
CA ALA A 376 -4.23 28.51 24.76
C ALA A 376 -3.30 27.42 25.31
N GLY A 377 -1.97 27.61 25.20
CA GLY A 377 -0.95 26.68 25.69
C GLY A 377 -0.78 25.44 24.82
N LEU A 378 -1.27 25.46 23.57
CA LEU A 378 -1.04 24.37 22.63
C LEU A 378 0.29 24.56 21.90
N TRP A 379 0.98 23.46 21.68
CA TRP A 379 2.08 23.40 20.73
C TRP A 379 1.50 23.38 19.32
N VAL A 380 2.04 24.23 18.44
CA VAL A 380 1.58 24.37 17.06
C VAL A 380 2.73 24.01 16.13
N PHE A 381 2.49 23.08 15.21
CA PHE A 381 3.48 22.60 14.26
C PHE A 381 2.95 22.66 12.82
N PRO A 382 3.82 22.93 11.84
CA PRO A 382 3.49 22.70 10.43
C PRO A 382 3.27 21.21 10.16
N VAL A 383 2.48 20.90 9.12
CA VAL A 383 2.26 19.54 8.63
C VAL A 383 3.11 19.28 7.39
N GLY A 384 3.63 18.05 7.24
CA GLY A 384 4.37 17.62 6.07
C GLY A 384 5.71 16.95 6.41
N ASP A 385 6.71 17.15 5.56
CA ASP A 385 8.07 16.65 5.74
C ASP A 385 8.83 17.52 6.75
N VAL A 386 8.47 17.36 8.01
CA VAL A 386 9.01 18.11 9.16
C VAL A 386 9.51 17.15 10.24
N VAL A 387 10.28 17.67 11.19
CA VAL A 387 10.72 16.93 12.38
C VAL A 387 9.56 16.80 13.38
N LYS A 388 9.28 15.56 13.79
CA LYS A 388 8.25 15.24 14.79
C LYS A 388 8.90 14.60 16.01
N VAL A 389 8.67 15.19 17.18
CA VAL A 389 9.13 14.65 18.46
C VAL A 389 7.95 14.07 19.21
N LYS A 390 8.06 12.81 19.66
CA LYS A 390 7.05 12.14 20.50
C LYS A 390 7.74 11.56 21.74
N ALA A 391 7.21 11.86 22.92
CA ALA A 391 7.74 11.35 24.18
C ALA A 391 6.70 10.56 24.95
N CYS A 392 7.04 9.32 25.36
CA CYS A 392 6.21 8.42 26.19
C CYS A 392 4.80 8.11 25.63
N ASP A 393 4.39 6.84 25.73
CA ASP A 393 3.10 6.40 25.18
C ASP A 393 2.20 5.68 26.21
N PHE A 394 2.75 5.18 27.31
CA PHE A 394 1.95 4.36 28.22
C PHE A 394 1.53 5.08 29.51
N CYS A 395 2.47 5.76 30.17
CA CYS A 395 2.18 6.53 31.38
C CYS A 395 1.98 8.01 31.05
N ASP A 396 1.32 8.74 31.95
CA ASP A 396 1.14 10.20 31.89
C ASP A 396 2.42 10.96 32.29
N GLY A 397 3.58 10.38 32.01
CA GLY A 397 4.88 10.95 32.40
C GLY A 397 5.20 10.79 33.88
N ASP A 398 4.64 9.80 34.59
CA ASP A 398 4.82 9.57 36.04
C ASP A 398 6.30 9.63 36.52
N LYS A 399 7.24 9.35 35.61
CA LYS A 399 8.67 9.62 35.80
C LYS A 399 9.05 10.82 34.93
N GLN A 400 8.95 12.02 35.50
CA GLN A 400 9.11 13.28 34.77
C GLN A 400 10.57 13.67 34.50
N GLU A 401 11.56 12.96 35.06
CA GLU A 401 12.98 13.35 35.03
C GLU A 401 13.54 13.57 33.61
N GLY A 402 13.10 12.76 32.64
CA GLY A 402 13.53 12.87 31.24
C GLY A 402 12.73 13.87 30.39
N ILE A 403 11.53 14.26 30.83
CA ILE A 403 10.56 15.03 30.01
C ILE A 403 11.06 16.44 29.63
N PRO A 404 11.72 17.21 30.51
CA PRO A 404 12.24 18.52 30.14
C PRO A 404 13.19 18.50 28.94
N TYR A 405 13.93 17.40 28.73
CA TYR A 405 14.83 17.24 27.59
C TYR A 405 14.08 16.93 26.30
N ALA A 406 12.96 16.21 26.36
CA ALA A 406 12.07 16.02 25.22
C ALA A 406 11.38 17.34 24.80
N GLU A 407 11.00 18.17 25.77
CA GLU A 407 10.49 19.52 25.51
C GLU A 407 11.55 20.44 24.92
N ASP A 408 12.80 20.38 25.42
CA ASP A 408 13.93 21.12 24.84
C ASP A 408 14.18 20.71 23.37
N LEU A 409 14.20 19.41 23.08
CA LEU A 409 14.28 18.91 21.70
C LEU A 409 13.14 19.44 20.82
N THR A 410 11.92 19.44 21.34
CA THR A 410 10.75 19.91 20.60
C THR A 410 10.82 21.41 20.33
N ARG A 411 11.29 22.23 21.27
CA ARG A 411 11.48 23.68 21.04
C ARG A 411 12.54 23.96 19.98
N ARG A 412 13.62 23.19 19.97
CA ARG A 412 14.76 23.40 19.05
C ARG A 412 14.47 22.89 17.63
N LEU A 413 13.75 21.78 17.52
CA LEU A 413 13.67 21.00 16.29
C LEU A 413 12.24 20.75 15.80
N GLY A 414 11.24 20.76 16.68
CA GLY A 414 9.85 20.44 16.32
C GLY A 414 9.33 21.33 15.19
N GLY A 415 8.80 20.71 14.14
CA GLY A 415 8.28 21.45 12.98
C GLY A 415 9.35 21.96 12.00
N LEU A 416 10.63 21.71 12.25
CA LEU A 416 11.70 22.06 11.32
C LEU A 416 11.53 21.29 10.00
N GLY A 417 11.51 22.00 8.87
CA GLY A 417 11.39 21.39 7.54
C GLY A 417 12.62 20.58 7.16
N VAL A 418 12.42 19.35 6.70
CA VAL A 418 13.48 18.39 6.34
C VAL A 418 13.17 17.70 5.01
N ALA A 419 14.15 17.00 4.43
CA ALA A 419 13.99 16.36 3.12
C ALA A 419 12.87 15.31 3.07
N LYS A 420 12.61 14.65 4.20
CA LYS A 420 11.51 13.72 4.42
C LYS A 420 11.18 13.67 5.91
N GLU A 421 9.90 13.50 6.27
CA GLU A 421 9.44 13.38 7.67
C GLU A 421 10.42 12.56 8.51
N LEU A 422 10.90 13.20 9.59
CA LEU A 422 11.88 12.66 10.53
C LEU A 422 11.24 12.51 11.91
N ARG A 423 11.25 11.30 12.46
CA ARG A 423 10.64 11.01 13.76
C ARG A 423 11.70 10.84 14.84
N ILE A 424 11.54 11.60 15.92
CA ILE A 424 12.38 11.52 17.11
C ILE A 424 11.54 10.95 18.25
N GLY A 425 11.85 9.73 18.65
CA GLY A 425 11.22 9.07 19.80
C GLY A 425 11.98 9.33 21.09
N PHE A 426 11.28 9.67 22.17
CA PHE A 426 11.88 9.89 23.48
C PHE A 426 11.19 9.04 24.55
N ASN A 427 11.97 8.24 25.27
CA ASN A 427 11.51 7.51 26.45
C ASN A 427 12.00 8.20 27.71
N GLY A 428 11.08 8.76 28.49
CA GLY A 428 11.36 9.48 29.73
C GLY A 428 11.89 8.60 30.88
N CYS A 429 11.85 7.27 30.74
CA CYS A 429 12.43 6.36 31.72
C CYS A 429 12.85 5.02 31.09
N ALA A 430 13.60 4.25 31.89
CA ALA A 430 14.16 2.95 31.51
C ALA A 430 13.13 1.86 31.18
N MET A 431 11.86 2.04 31.58
CA MET A 431 10.80 1.09 31.24
C MET A 431 10.54 1.04 29.74
N SER A 432 10.82 2.14 29.03
CA SER A 432 10.80 2.18 27.57
C SER A 432 9.49 1.65 26.95
N CYS A 433 8.35 1.91 27.59
CA CYS A 433 7.03 1.40 27.18
C CYS A 433 6.52 1.97 25.85
N TYR A 434 7.19 2.99 25.31
CA TYR A 434 6.99 3.49 23.97
C TYR A 434 8.09 2.97 23.05
N GLY A 435 7.72 2.56 21.84
CA GLY A 435 8.62 2.03 20.82
C GLY A 435 9.59 3.05 20.21
N ALA A 436 10.12 3.99 21.00
CA ALA A 436 11.04 5.05 20.55
C ALA A 436 12.21 4.49 19.74
N VAL A 437 12.75 3.33 20.13
CA VAL A 437 13.88 2.66 19.45
C VAL A 437 13.57 2.21 18.01
N HIS A 438 12.33 2.31 17.55
CA HIS A 438 11.94 2.05 16.16
C HIS A 438 11.87 3.30 15.29
N GLU A 439 11.95 4.49 15.89
CA GLU A 439 11.92 5.78 15.19
C GLU A 439 13.28 6.11 14.54
N ASP A 440 13.31 7.11 13.65
CA ASP A 440 14.54 7.50 12.94
C ASP A 440 15.68 7.86 13.90
N ILE A 441 15.36 8.56 14.99
CA ILE A 441 16.26 8.88 16.11
C ILE A 441 15.54 8.54 17.42
N ALA A 442 16.20 7.84 18.33
CA ALA A 442 15.62 7.49 19.62
C ALA A 442 16.51 7.90 20.79
N LEU A 443 15.88 8.38 21.87
CA LEU A 443 16.55 8.69 23.13
C LEU A 443 15.85 7.91 24.26
N VAL A 444 16.62 7.20 25.07
CA VAL A 444 16.10 6.47 26.24
C VAL A 444 16.76 7.00 27.51
N PHE A 445 15.97 7.66 28.36
CA PHE A 445 16.44 8.19 29.63
C PHE A 445 16.47 7.11 30.71
N ARG A 446 17.63 6.90 31.32
CA ARG A 446 17.83 5.90 32.38
C ARG A 446 18.91 6.36 33.35
N LYS A 447 18.60 6.34 34.64
CA LYS A 447 19.54 6.66 35.74
C LYS A 447 20.27 8.01 35.54
N GLY A 448 19.54 9.05 35.12
CA GLY A 448 20.12 10.39 34.89
C GLY A 448 20.97 10.53 33.62
N ARG A 449 20.97 9.52 32.75
CA ARG A 449 21.72 9.50 31.48
C ARG A 449 20.80 9.16 30.31
N ILE A 450 21.27 9.41 29.09
CA ILE A 450 20.54 9.11 27.85
C ILE A 450 21.32 8.13 26.98
N ASP A 451 20.65 7.06 26.58
CA ASP A 451 21.11 6.15 25.53
C ASP A 451 20.53 6.64 24.19
N LEU A 452 21.38 6.81 23.16
CA LEU A 452 21.03 7.37 21.84
C LEU A 452 21.07 6.30 20.76
N PHE A 453 20.00 6.24 19.96
CA PHE A 453 19.86 5.31 18.84
C PHE A 453 19.59 6.06 17.53
N LEU A 454 20.13 5.57 16.42
CA LEU A 454 19.98 6.18 15.09
C LEU A 454 19.61 5.15 14.01
N GLY A 455 18.81 5.59 13.03
CA GLY A 455 18.57 4.87 11.79
C GLY A 455 17.40 3.90 11.82
N GLY A 456 16.41 4.09 12.70
CA GLY A 456 15.23 3.23 12.72
C GLY A 456 14.32 3.42 11.51
N LYS A 457 13.58 2.35 11.18
CA LYS A 457 12.53 2.36 10.14
C LYS A 457 11.27 1.70 10.69
N THR A 458 10.26 2.52 10.93
CA THR A 458 8.99 2.13 11.57
C THR A 458 8.06 1.24 10.74
N GLY A 459 8.19 1.20 9.41
CA GLY A 459 7.24 0.46 8.57
C GLY A 459 7.75 0.01 7.20
N GLY A 460 7.03 -0.94 6.60
CA GLY A 460 7.34 -1.56 5.31
C GLY A 460 8.18 -2.85 5.41
N ARG A 461 8.38 -3.54 4.28
CA ARG A 461 9.05 -4.87 4.20
C ARG A 461 10.45 -4.93 4.84
N THR A 462 11.13 -3.79 4.97
CA THR A 462 12.50 -3.72 5.53
C THR A 462 12.55 -2.91 6.82
N ALA A 463 11.44 -2.85 7.57
CA ALA A 463 11.41 -2.20 8.88
C ALA A 463 12.46 -2.81 9.82
N HIS A 464 13.11 -1.96 10.62
CA HIS A 464 14.17 -2.37 11.55
C HIS A 464 14.28 -1.32 12.67
N PRO A 465 14.73 -1.72 13.87
CA PRO A 465 14.99 -0.78 14.95
C PRO A 465 16.22 0.08 14.65
N ALA A 466 16.27 1.25 15.28
CA ALA A 466 17.44 2.09 15.32
C ALA A 466 18.59 1.40 16.06
N HIS A 467 19.82 1.70 15.66
CA HIS A 467 21.03 1.15 16.26
C HIS A 467 21.49 2.01 17.42
N LEU A 468 21.87 1.37 18.52
CA LEU A 468 22.49 2.05 19.66
C LEU A 468 23.86 2.59 19.24
N VAL A 469 24.03 3.91 19.26
CA VAL A 469 25.27 4.58 18.84
C VAL A 469 26.04 5.20 19.99
N ALA A 470 25.36 5.48 21.11
CA ALA A 470 25.98 5.95 22.34
C ALA A 470 25.16 5.53 23.56
N GLU A 471 25.84 5.07 24.60
CA GLU A 471 25.23 4.78 25.90
C GLU A 471 25.67 5.81 26.93
N GLY A 472 24.77 6.16 27.85
CA GLY A 472 25.13 6.90 29.06
C GLY A 472 25.51 8.37 28.83
N LEU A 473 25.03 9.00 27.76
CA LEU A 473 25.29 10.41 27.48
C LEU A 473 24.74 11.31 28.59
N GLU A 474 25.41 12.43 28.83
CA GLU A 474 24.83 13.51 29.62
C GLU A 474 23.58 14.06 28.88
N PRO A 475 22.45 14.29 29.56
CA PRO A 475 21.21 14.68 28.89
C PRO A 475 21.28 15.90 27.97
N ARG A 476 21.96 16.99 28.37
CA ARG A 476 22.10 18.18 27.51
C ARG A 476 23.01 17.88 26.32
N GLU A 477 24.10 17.16 26.53
CA GLU A 477 24.97 16.69 25.45
C GLU A 477 24.18 15.88 24.42
N ALA A 478 23.30 14.98 24.86
CA ALA A 478 22.45 14.19 23.97
C ALA A 478 21.52 15.07 23.12
N VAL A 479 20.89 16.09 23.72
CA VAL A 479 20.04 17.06 22.99
C VAL A 479 20.85 17.82 21.94
N GLU A 480 22.03 18.33 22.31
CA GLU A 480 22.91 19.07 21.39
C GLU A 480 23.42 18.20 20.24
N ARG A 481 23.75 16.93 20.52
CA ARG A 481 24.14 15.95 19.49
C ARG A 481 23.01 15.71 18.50
N VAL A 482 21.80 15.46 19.00
CA VAL A 482 20.63 15.26 18.14
C VAL A 482 20.35 16.50 17.29
N GLU A 483 20.46 17.70 17.86
CA GLU A 483 20.34 18.94 17.10
C GLU A 483 21.35 19.00 15.95
N ARG A 484 22.64 18.71 16.18
CA ARG A 484 23.66 18.68 15.12
C ARG A 484 23.35 17.63 14.05
N ILE A 485 22.92 16.43 14.45
CA ILE A 485 22.52 15.34 13.56
C ILE A 485 21.38 15.79 12.64
N VAL A 486 20.34 16.40 13.21
CA VAL A 486 19.15 16.85 12.46
C VAL A 486 19.49 18.01 11.52
N ARG A 487 20.29 18.98 11.98
CA ARG A 487 20.75 20.10 11.14
C ARG A 487 21.59 19.61 9.96
N ARG A 488 22.43 18.59 10.18
CA ARG A 488 23.21 17.98 9.10
C ARG A 488 22.31 17.24 8.11
N TYR A 489 21.34 16.46 8.59
CA TYR A 489 20.34 15.82 7.74
C TYR A 489 19.56 16.87 6.91
N GLN A 490 19.13 17.97 7.53
CA GLN A 490 18.46 19.07 6.84
C GLN A 490 19.30 19.67 5.70
N ALA A 491 20.62 19.77 5.90
CA ALA A 491 21.53 20.39 4.94
C ALA A 491 22.00 19.45 3.82
N GLU A 492 22.20 18.16 4.12
CA GLU A 492 22.92 17.22 3.24
C GLU A 492 22.03 16.09 2.66
N ALA A 493 20.77 15.96 3.11
CA ALA A 493 19.86 14.95 2.58
C ALA A 493 19.33 15.31 1.20
N PHE A 494 19.20 14.32 0.33
CA PHE A 494 18.55 14.50 -0.97
C PHE A 494 17.03 14.65 -0.81
N PRO A 495 16.34 15.39 -1.70
CA PRO A 495 14.88 15.52 -1.63
C PRO A 495 14.17 14.16 -1.55
N GLY A 496 13.34 13.97 -0.52
CA GLY A 496 12.60 12.73 -0.27
C GLY A 496 13.41 11.59 0.35
N GLU A 497 14.70 11.78 0.63
CA GLU A 497 15.55 10.79 1.29
C GLU A 497 15.14 10.63 2.77
N ARG A 498 14.99 9.39 3.24
CA ARG A 498 14.71 9.08 4.66
C ARG A 498 16.02 9.07 5.47
N PHE A 499 15.93 9.39 6.75
CA PHE A 499 17.10 9.50 7.63
C PHE A 499 17.98 8.24 7.69
N TYR A 500 17.40 7.03 7.79
CA TYR A 500 18.21 5.80 7.79
C TYR A 500 19.06 5.65 6.51
N ARG A 501 18.52 6.04 5.34
CA ARG A 501 19.27 6.03 4.07
C ARG A 501 20.36 7.09 4.03
N PHE A 502 20.05 8.27 4.54
CA PHE A 502 21.04 9.33 4.72
C PHE A 502 22.20 8.86 5.61
N PHE A 503 21.88 8.23 6.74
CA PHE A 503 22.86 7.73 7.69
C PHE A 503 23.73 6.62 7.08
N GLU A 504 23.12 5.65 6.39
CA GLU A 504 23.83 4.62 5.60
C GLU A 504 24.76 5.22 4.54
N ARG A 505 24.27 6.20 3.78
CA ARG A 505 24.98 6.80 2.64
C ARG A 505 26.17 7.63 3.07
N VAL A 506 25.98 8.50 4.07
CA VAL A 506 27.04 9.38 4.57
C VAL A 506 28.06 8.58 5.38
N GLY A 507 27.67 7.43 5.93
CA GLY A 507 28.55 6.50 6.63
C GLY A 507 28.98 6.96 8.03
N GLU A 508 28.91 8.26 8.32
CA GLU A 508 29.18 8.81 9.64
C GLU A 508 28.44 10.13 9.90
N VAL A 509 27.72 10.24 11.04
CA VAL A 509 27.01 11.47 11.47
C VAL A 509 27.30 11.75 12.95
N ASP A 510 27.82 12.94 13.26
CA ASP A 510 28.28 13.34 14.61
C ASP A 510 29.27 12.34 15.26
N GLY A 511 30.09 11.66 14.44
CA GLY A 511 31.04 10.63 14.89
C GLY A 511 30.44 9.23 15.03
N PHE A 512 29.15 9.05 14.78
CA PHE A 512 28.47 7.76 14.84
C PHE A 512 28.37 7.13 13.47
N ARG A 513 28.58 5.81 13.39
CA ARG A 513 28.51 5.05 12.14
C ARG A 513 27.31 4.09 12.14
N PRO A 514 26.72 3.81 10.96
CA PRO A 514 25.74 2.74 10.82
C PRO A 514 26.32 1.40 11.28
N ALA A 515 25.48 0.54 11.85
CA ALA A 515 25.89 -0.85 12.10
C ALA A 515 26.28 -1.50 10.76
N GLY A 516 27.34 -2.30 10.76
CA GLY A 516 28.00 -2.79 9.55
C GLY A 516 27.01 -3.32 8.51
N ALA A 517 27.29 -3.01 7.23
CA ALA A 517 26.67 -3.68 6.08
C ALA A 517 26.60 -5.19 6.36
N PRO A 518 25.49 -5.87 6.05
CA PRO A 518 25.34 -7.29 6.35
C PRO A 518 26.58 -8.03 5.84
N ARG A 519 27.30 -8.69 6.75
CA ARG A 519 28.29 -9.69 6.36
C ARG A 519 27.53 -10.69 5.49
N ALA A 520 27.93 -10.81 4.23
CA ALA A 520 27.54 -11.95 3.43
C ALA A 520 27.92 -13.19 4.23
N VAL A 521 26.91 -13.96 4.66
CA VAL A 521 27.14 -15.30 5.17
C VAL A 521 27.43 -16.12 3.93
N ASP A 522 28.70 -16.43 3.71
CA ASP A 522 29.08 -17.47 2.77
C ASP A 522 28.33 -18.75 3.16
N PRO A 523 27.61 -19.40 2.24
CA PRO A 523 27.01 -20.70 2.51
C PRO A 523 28.14 -21.71 2.70
N VAL A 524 28.50 -21.97 3.94
CA VAL A 524 29.37 -23.11 4.28
C VAL A 524 28.50 -24.37 4.25
N CYS A 525 28.41 -24.96 3.06
CA CYS A 525 28.39 -26.40 2.83
C CYS A 525 28.79 -26.62 1.35
N GLY A 526 30.09 -26.90 1.12
CA GLY A 526 30.67 -27.31 -0.17
C GLY A 526 30.27 -28.74 -0.56
N THR A 527 30.02 -29.04 -1.84
CA THR A 527 30.95 -29.43 -2.96
C THR A 527 31.57 -30.83 -2.79
N PRO A 528 31.81 -31.62 -3.87
CA PRO A 528 32.12 -31.21 -5.26
C PRO A 528 30.95 -31.15 -6.23
#